data_AF-A0A161M486-F1
#
_entry.id   AF-A0A161M486-F1
#
_cell.length_a   1.000
_cell.length_b   1.000
_cell.length_c   1.000
_cell.angle_alpha   90.00
_cell.angle_beta   90.00
_cell.angle_gamma   90.00
#
_symmetry.space_group_name_H-M   'P 1'
#
loop_
_entity.id
_entity.type
_entity.pdbx_description
1 polymer ?
#
loop_
_entity_poly.entity_id
_entity_poly.type
_entity_poly.pdbx_seq_one_letter_code
_entity_poly.pdbx_strand_id
1 'polypeptide(L)'
;LLSGIHLSDSVTWNPHKMLAAPQQCSTFLTRHPNILSECHSASRPIICLQKDKFYDTSYDTGDKHIQCGRRADVYKFWLMWKAKGTDGLEKHIDRVFDNAEYFTEKIRQRAGFELVIQEPECTNITFWYIPPSLRGKKKDNPDYSRKLHQVAPLMKERMMR
;
A
#
# COMPACT_ATOMS: atom_id res chain seq x y z
N LEU A 1 -12.78 -8.45 -1.53
CA LEU A 1 -11.94 -7.28 -1.89
C LEU A 1 -11.25 -7.40 -3.25
N LEU A 2 -10.72 -8.56 -3.65
CA LEU A 2 -9.92 -8.69 -4.90
C LEU A 2 -10.48 -9.74 -5.88
N SER A 3 -11.79 -9.98 -5.87
CA SER A 3 -12.40 -10.92 -6.82
C SER A 3 -12.16 -10.45 -8.27
N GLY A 4 -11.79 -11.37 -9.16
CA GLY A 4 -11.46 -11.06 -10.55
C GLY A 4 -10.01 -10.62 -10.82
N ILE A 5 -9.15 -10.50 -9.79
CA ILE A 5 -7.73 -10.09 -9.98
C ILE A 5 -6.95 -11.02 -10.92
N HIS A 6 -7.33 -12.29 -11.00
CA HIS A 6 -6.71 -13.28 -11.88
C HIS A 6 -6.96 -13.00 -13.38
N LEU A 7 -7.91 -12.13 -13.72
CA LEU A 7 -8.18 -11.69 -15.09
C LEU A 7 -7.26 -10.55 -15.54
N SER A 8 -6.52 -9.93 -14.63
CA SER A 8 -5.61 -8.82 -14.93
C SER A 8 -4.34 -9.28 -15.65
N ASP A 9 -3.84 -8.49 -16.59
CA ASP A 9 -2.56 -8.76 -17.27
C ASP A 9 -1.32 -8.48 -16.39
N SER A 10 -1.47 -7.59 -15.41
CA SER A 10 -0.45 -7.30 -14.42
C SER A 10 -1.03 -6.83 -13.10
N VAL A 11 -0.27 -7.02 -12.02
CA VAL A 11 -0.62 -6.65 -10.64
C VAL A 11 0.60 -6.03 -9.97
N THR A 12 0.41 -4.86 -9.38
CA THR A 12 1.41 -4.29 -8.46
C THR A 12 1.02 -4.62 -7.03
N TRP A 13 1.96 -5.18 -6.26
CA TRP A 13 1.76 -5.51 -4.87
C TRP A 13 2.92 -5.02 -4.01
N ASN A 14 2.58 -4.41 -2.87
CA ASN A 14 3.55 -3.78 -1.97
C ASN A 14 3.53 -4.46 -0.60
N PRO A 15 4.30 -5.54 -0.38
CA PRO A 15 4.46 -6.14 0.95
C PRO A 15 4.92 -5.15 2.03
N HIS A 16 5.62 -4.07 1.67
CA HIS A 16 6.04 -3.06 2.63
C HIS A 16 4.92 -2.15 3.18
N LYS A 17 3.67 -2.34 2.72
CA LYS A 17 2.50 -1.64 3.24
C LYS A 17 1.79 -2.51 4.28
N MET A 18 0.70 -3.16 3.90
CA MET A 18 -0.17 -3.92 4.80
C MET A 18 0.52 -5.12 5.47
N LEU A 19 1.56 -5.70 4.86
CA LEU A 19 2.30 -6.82 5.47
C LEU A 19 3.49 -6.37 6.33
N ALA A 20 3.69 -5.06 6.50
CA ALA A 20 4.72 -4.47 7.35
C ALA A 20 6.17 -4.90 7.02
N ALA A 21 6.45 -5.34 5.78
CA ALA A 21 7.84 -5.57 5.38
C ALA A 21 8.63 -4.23 5.40
N PRO A 22 9.91 -4.20 5.83
CA PRO A 22 10.67 -2.95 5.86
C PRO A 22 10.81 -2.32 4.48
N GLN A 23 10.64 -1.00 4.39
CA GLN A 23 10.74 -0.28 3.10
C GLN A 23 12.15 -0.40 2.49
N GLN A 24 12.29 -0.55 1.16
CA GLN A 24 11.24 -0.72 0.14
C GLN A 24 10.98 -2.21 -0.15
N CYS A 25 9.75 -2.63 -0.44
CA CYS A 25 9.47 -4.00 -0.91
C CYS A 25 8.24 -4.01 -1.80
N SER A 26 8.45 -3.89 -3.12
CA SER A 26 7.40 -3.79 -4.13
C SER A 26 7.62 -4.85 -5.20
N THR A 27 6.53 -5.41 -5.71
CA THR A 27 6.53 -6.42 -6.75
C THR A 27 5.59 -6.03 -7.87
N PHE A 28 6.07 -6.16 -9.10
CA PHE A 28 5.26 -6.12 -10.30
C PHE A 28 5.14 -7.55 -10.84
N LEU A 29 3.91 -8.05 -10.88
CA LEU A 29 3.56 -9.38 -11.36
C LEU A 29 2.88 -9.20 -12.72
N THR A 30 3.20 -10.05 -13.70
CA THR A 30 2.55 -10.04 -15.01
C THR A 30 2.22 -11.45 -15.44
N ARG A 31 1.10 -11.60 -16.15
CA ARG A 31 0.69 -12.85 -16.78
C ARG A 31 1.56 -13.20 -18.00
N HIS A 32 2.23 -12.20 -18.57
CA HIS A 32 3.01 -12.33 -19.81
C HIS A 32 4.49 -12.59 -19.47
N PRO A 33 5.01 -13.82 -19.60
CA PRO A 33 6.33 -14.19 -19.07
C PRO A 33 7.51 -13.45 -19.74
N ASN A 34 7.38 -13.13 -21.03
CA ASN A 34 8.48 -12.58 -21.82
C ASN A 34 8.41 -11.04 -21.98
N ILE A 35 7.30 -10.41 -21.60
CA ILE A 35 7.07 -8.98 -21.88
C ILE A 35 8.13 -8.09 -21.24
N LEU A 36 8.59 -8.45 -20.03
CA LEU A 36 9.59 -7.67 -19.30
C LEU A 36 10.97 -7.77 -19.94
N SER A 37 11.37 -8.95 -20.40
CA SER A 37 12.63 -9.11 -21.11
C SER A 37 12.59 -8.43 -22.47
N GLU A 38 11.51 -8.58 -23.24
CA GLU A 38 11.39 -7.97 -24.57
C GLU A 38 11.33 -6.44 -24.50
N CYS A 39 10.67 -5.89 -23.47
CA CYS A 39 10.53 -4.46 -23.30
C CYS A 39 11.80 -3.79 -22.75
N HIS A 40 12.49 -4.42 -21.80
CA HIS A 40 13.63 -3.81 -21.10
C HIS A 40 14.99 -4.29 -21.60
N SER A 41 15.05 -5.28 -22.50
CA SER A 41 16.30 -5.72 -23.10
C SER A 41 16.94 -4.56 -23.86
N ALA A 42 17.99 -3.98 -23.30
CA ALA A 42 18.90 -3.15 -24.06
C ALA A 42 19.83 -4.09 -24.82
N SER A 43 19.86 -4.00 -26.15
CA SER A 43 20.79 -4.72 -27.02
C SER A 43 22.25 -4.26 -26.81
N ARG A 44 22.78 -4.38 -25.59
CA ARG A 44 24.14 -3.98 -25.22
C ARG A 44 24.90 -5.16 -24.63
N PRO A 45 25.89 -5.71 -25.36
CA PRO A 45 26.60 -6.92 -24.95
C PRO A 45 27.59 -6.74 -23.77
N ILE A 46 27.63 -5.60 -23.07
CA ILE A 46 28.84 -5.21 -22.33
C ILE A 46 28.75 -5.18 -20.81
N ILE A 47 27.58 -5.26 -20.15
CA ILE A 47 27.53 -4.91 -18.71
C ILE A 47 27.09 -5.97 -17.71
N CYS A 48 26.20 -6.93 -17.98
CA CYS A 48 25.80 -7.91 -16.94
C CYS A 48 25.39 -9.32 -17.40
N LEU A 49 25.23 -9.60 -18.69
CA LEU A 49 24.71 -10.88 -19.17
C LEU A 49 25.57 -11.47 -20.30
N GLN A 50 26.79 -11.85 -19.93
CA GLN A 50 27.57 -12.80 -20.72
C GLN A 50 26.74 -14.07 -20.96
N LYS A 51 26.59 -14.48 -22.23
CA LYS A 51 25.83 -15.68 -22.59
C LYS A 51 26.66 -16.96 -22.49
N ASP A 52 27.97 -16.81 -22.40
CA ASP A 52 29.00 -17.86 -22.32
C ASP A 52 29.39 -18.20 -20.88
N LYS A 53 28.41 -18.24 -19.97
CA LYS A 53 28.65 -18.63 -18.57
C LYS A 53 28.60 -20.14 -18.40
N PHE A 54 29.31 -20.64 -17.40
CA PHE A 54 29.37 -22.06 -17.03
C PHE A 54 28.10 -22.60 -16.33
N TYR A 55 27.07 -21.75 -16.18
CA TYR A 55 25.81 -22.08 -15.53
C TYR A 55 24.62 -21.62 -16.39
N ASP A 56 23.42 -22.08 -16.05
CA ASP A 56 22.20 -21.69 -16.75
C ASP A 56 21.88 -20.20 -16.58
N THR A 57 22.01 -19.44 -17.67
CA THR A 57 21.77 -17.99 -17.71
C THR A 57 20.29 -17.62 -17.57
N SER A 58 19.36 -18.59 -17.59
CA SER A 58 17.92 -18.33 -17.37
C SER A 58 17.61 -17.72 -15.99
N TYR A 59 18.49 -17.94 -15.00
CA TYR A 59 18.40 -17.37 -13.66
C TYR A 59 18.86 -15.90 -13.59
N ASP A 60 19.54 -15.39 -14.62
CA ASP A 60 19.97 -14.00 -14.66
C ASP A 60 18.78 -13.11 -15.06
N THR A 61 18.21 -12.39 -14.10
CA THR A 61 17.01 -11.56 -14.34
C THR A 61 17.30 -10.12 -14.75
N GLY A 62 18.55 -9.77 -15.04
CA GLY A 62 18.99 -8.39 -15.29
C GLY A 62 18.20 -7.71 -16.42
N ASP A 63 18.03 -8.37 -17.56
CA ASP A 63 17.35 -7.84 -18.75
C ASP A 63 15.83 -7.64 -18.57
N LYS A 64 15.25 -8.12 -17.46
CA LYS A 64 13.82 -7.91 -17.14
C LYS A 64 13.57 -6.58 -16.45
N HIS A 65 14.63 -5.85 -16.07
CA HIS A 65 14.53 -4.66 -15.23
C HIS A 65 15.03 -3.41 -15.94
N ILE A 66 14.41 -2.27 -15.63
CA ILE A 66 14.89 -0.95 -16.07
C ILE A 66 16.19 -0.56 -15.33
N GLN A 67 16.39 -1.07 -14.12
CA GLN A 67 17.56 -0.79 -13.29
C GLN A 67 18.71 -1.76 -13.62
N CYS A 68 19.94 -1.25 -13.63
CA CYS A 68 21.15 -2.07 -13.72
C CYS A 68 21.47 -2.74 -12.37
N GLY A 69 21.92 -1.96 -11.38
CA GLY A 69 22.10 -2.44 -10.01
C GLY A 69 20.76 -2.47 -9.26
N ARG A 70 20.47 -3.58 -8.57
CA ARG A 70 19.20 -3.75 -7.83
C ARG A 70 19.43 -4.36 -6.45
N ARG A 71 18.73 -3.83 -5.44
CA ARG A 71 18.76 -4.33 -4.06
C ARG A 71 17.97 -5.63 -3.91
N ALA A 72 18.45 -6.54 -3.07
CA ALA A 72 17.79 -7.80 -2.73
C ALA A 72 16.63 -7.61 -1.72
N ASP A 73 15.61 -6.83 -2.07
CA ASP A 73 14.45 -6.56 -1.19
C ASP A 73 13.56 -7.79 -0.94
N VAL A 74 13.70 -8.85 -1.74
CA VAL A 74 12.97 -10.10 -1.58
C VAL A 74 13.38 -10.85 -0.31
N TYR A 75 14.64 -10.73 0.13
CA TYR A 75 15.17 -11.54 1.23
C TYR A 75 14.48 -11.25 2.57
N LYS A 76 14.32 -9.96 2.91
CA LYS A 76 13.62 -9.54 4.13
C LYS A 76 12.16 -10.01 4.15
N PHE A 77 11.50 -9.99 3.00
CA PHE A 77 10.11 -10.44 2.89
C PHE A 77 10.03 -11.96 3.00
N TRP A 78 10.91 -12.69 2.31
CA TRP A 78 11.01 -14.14 2.41
C TRP A 78 11.26 -14.60 3.85
N LEU A 79 12.20 -13.96 4.56
CA LEU A 79 12.51 -14.31 5.95
C LEU A 79 11.29 -14.07 6.87
N MET A 80 10.60 -12.94 6.69
CA MET A 80 9.37 -12.64 7.42
C MET A 80 8.27 -13.67 7.15
N TRP A 81 8.12 -14.10 5.89
CA TRP A 81 7.16 -15.13 5.52
C TRP A 81 7.52 -16.49 6.10
N LYS A 82 8.81 -16.87 6.08
CA LYS A 82 9.27 -18.11 6.72
C LYS A 82 9.05 -18.09 8.24
N ALA A 83 9.22 -16.95 8.89
CA ALA A 83 9.04 -16.81 10.34
C ALA A 83 7.56 -16.82 10.76
N LYS A 84 6.68 -16.15 10.01
CA LYS A 84 5.25 -16.02 10.34
C LYS A 84 4.38 -17.14 9.76
N GLY A 85 4.82 -17.73 8.64
CA GLY A 85 3.96 -18.54 7.79
C GLY A 85 2.86 -17.71 7.11
N THR A 86 2.10 -18.35 6.22
CA THR A 86 0.94 -17.72 5.58
C THR A 86 -0.14 -17.39 6.61
N ASP A 87 -0.43 -18.32 7.52
CA ASP A 87 -1.43 -18.15 8.59
C ASP A 87 -1.09 -16.97 9.53
N GLY A 88 0.20 -16.73 9.79
CA GLY A 88 0.62 -15.60 10.61
C GLY A 88 0.50 -14.25 9.89
N LEU A 89 0.62 -14.24 8.55
CA LEU A 89 0.35 -13.05 7.74
C LEU A 89 -1.16 -12.79 7.61
N GLU A 90 -1.97 -13.84 7.45
CA GLU A 90 -3.44 -13.77 7.46
C GLU A 90 -3.95 -13.17 8.77
N LYS A 91 -3.61 -13.79 9.92
CA LYS A 91 -3.98 -13.27 11.25
C LYS A 91 -3.53 -11.84 11.49
N HIS A 92 -2.38 -11.45 10.94
CA HIS A 92 -1.91 -10.08 11.02
C HIS A 92 -2.87 -9.14 10.30
N ILE A 93 -3.23 -9.46 9.05
CA ILE A 93 -4.16 -8.66 8.25
C ILE A 93 -5.54 -8.59 8.90
N ASP A 94 -6.11 -9.73 9.31
CA ASP A 94 -7.41 -9.79 9.97
C ASP A 94 -7.45 -8.86 11.18
N ARG A 95 -6.41 -8.89 12.02
CA ARG A 95 -6.29 -8.00 13.18
C ARG A 95 -6.27 -6.52 12.80
N VAL A 96 -5.67 -6.14 11.66
CA VAL A 96 -5.70 -4.75 11.18
C VAL A 96 -7.12 -4.36 10.75
N PHE A 97 -7.85 -5.27 10.08
CA PHE A 97 -9.25 -5.04 9.71
C PHE A 97 -10.16 -4.95 10.95
N ASP A 98 -10.01 -5.82 11.94
CA ASP A 98 -10.75 -5.77 13.21
C ASP A 98 -10.54 -4.42 13.93
N ASN A 99 -9.30 -3.95 13.95
CA ASN A 99 -8.97 -2.64 14.54
C ASN A 99 -9.65 -1.49 13.78
N ALA A 100 -9.73 -1.60 12.46
CA ALA A 100 -10.35 -0.59 11.63
C ALA A 100 -11.87 -0.55 11.85
N GLU A 101 -12.52 -1.71 11.91
CA GLU A 101 -13.95 -1.80 12.23
C GLU A 101 -14.24 -1.24 13.63
N TYR A 102 -13.45 -1.67 14.63
CA TYR A 102 -13.56 -1.15 15.99
C TYR A 102 -13.43 0.37 16.06
N PHE A 103 -12.42 0.95 15.38
CA PHE A 103 -12.22 2.39 15.38
C PHE A 103 -13.35 3.13 14.67
N THR A 104 -13.87 2.58 13.57
CA THR A 104 -15.02 3.14 12.84
C THR A 104 -16.24 3.21 13.75
N GLU A 105 -16.54 2.14 14.48
CA GLU A 105 -17.67 2.10 15.39
C GLU A 105 -17.51 3.10 16.55
N LYS A 106 -16.29 3.23 17.09
CA LYS A 106 -16.00 4.25 18.11
C LYS A 106 -16.16 5.68 17.60
N ILE A 107 -15.91 5.93 16.32
CA ILE A 107 -16.18 7.24 15.71
C ILE A 107 -17.67 7.50 15.61
N ARG A 108 -18.47 6.52 15.15
CA ARG A 108 -19.93 6.68 14.99
C ARG A 108 -20.63 7.05 16.30
N GLN A 109 -20.16 6.48 17.42
CA GLN A 109 -20.75 6.71 18.75
C GLN A 109 -20.37 8.08 19.36
N ARG A 110 -19.44 8.84 18.77
CA ARG A 110 -18.91 10.07 19.35
C ARG A 110 -19.43 11.32 18.66
N ALA A 111 -20.03 12.21 19.44
CA ALA A 111 -20.44 13.52 18.97
C ALA A 111 -19.24 14.36 18.50
N GLY A 112 -19.40 15.03 17.37
CA GLY A 112 -18.36 15.87 16.79
C GLY A 112 -17.34 15.12 15.94
N PHE A 113 -17.57 13.85 15.61
CA PHE A 113 -16.90 13.19 14.51
C PHE A 113 -17.92 12.84 13.43
N GLU A 114 -17.55 13.03 12.17
CA GLU A 114 -18.41 12.74 11.03
C GLU A 114 -17.63 11.88 10.03
N LEU A 115 -18.12 10.67 9.77
CA LEU A 115 -17.55 9.80 8.76
C LEU A 115 -17.80 10.38 7.36
N VAL A 116 -16.75 10.41 6.53
CA VAL A 116 -16.87 10.76 5.10
C VAL A 116 -17.46 9.58 4.32
N ILE A 117 -17.06 8.36 4.69
CA ILE A 117 -17.57 7.11 4.13
C ILE A 117 -18.18 6.32 5.29
N GLN A 118 -19.46 5.97 5.18
CA GLN A 118 -20.18 5.30 6.27
C GLN A 118 -19.64 3.90 6.55
N GLU A 119 -19.27 3.16 5.50
CA GLU A 119 -18.77 1.79 5.58
C GLU A 119 -17.44 1.71 4.82
N PRO A 120 -16.29 1.81 5.51
CA PRO A 120 -14.98 1.63 4.90
C PRO A 120 -14.80 0.19 4.41
N GLU A 121 -14.37 0.01 3.15
CA GLU A 121 -14.08 -1.32 2.58
C GLU A 121 -12.70 -1.87 3.00
N CYS A 122 -11.84 -1.01 3.56
CA CYS A 122 -10.47 -1.33 3.96
C CYS A 122 -10.13 -0.63 5.28
N THR A 123 -8.85 -0.63 5.66
CA THR A 123 -8.36 -0.07 6.92
C THR A 123 -8.28 1.47 6.92
N ASN A 124 -8.67 2.11 5.83
CA ASN A 124 -8.67 3.56 5.67
C ASN A 124 -9.99 4.15 6.20
N ILE A 125 -9.91 4.85 7.33
CA ILE A 125 -11.08 5.44 7.99
C ILE A 125 -10.98 6.96 7.84
N THR A 126 -11.89 7.51 7.04
CA THR A 126 -11.89 8.93 6.68
C THR A 126 -13.01 9.64 7.40
N PHE A 127 -12.67 10.65 8.20
CA PHE A 127 -13.63 11.37 9.03
C PHE A 127 -13.20 12.82 9.26
N TRP A 128 -14.18 13.68 9.53
CA TRP A 128 -13.98 15.03 10.03
C TRP A 128 -14.10 15.07 11.54
N TYR A 129 -13.29 15.91 12.19
CA TYR A 129 -13.56 16.37 13.54
C TYR A 129 -14.25 17.74 13.47
N ILE A 130 -15.46 17.80 14.03
CA ILE A 130 -16.29 19.00 14.10
C ILE A 130 -16.11 19.61 15.51
N PRO A 131 -15.36 20.71 15.62
CA PRO A 131 -15.14 21.37 16.91
C PRO A 131 -16.46 21.91 17.45
N PRO A 132 -16.60 22.08 18.79
CA PRO A 132 -17.83 22.60 19.40
C PRO A 132 -18.36 23.89 18.76
N SER A 133 -17.47 24.78 18.31
CA SER A 133 -17.81 26.05 17.65
C SER A 133 -18.50 25.91 16.28
N LEU A 134 -18.45 24.73 15.66
CA LEU A 134 -19.06 24.42 14.37
C LEU A 134 -20.25 23.45 14.47
N ARG A 135 -20.49 22.83 15.63
CA ARG A 135 -21.61 21.89 15.80
C ARG A 135 -22.96 22.60 15.68
N GLY A 136 -23.92 22.00 14.97
CA GLY A 136 -25.26 22.55 14.78
C GLY A 136 -25.36 23.71 13.77
N LYS A 137 -24.25 24.13 13.15
CA LYS A 137 -24.29 25.13 12.06
C LYS A 137 -24.72 24.47 10.75
N LYS A 138 -25.46 25.20 9.92
CA LYS A 138 -25.88 24.72 8.59
C LYS A 138 -24.66 24.51 7.71
N LYS A 139 -24.54 23.30 7.15
CA LYS A 139 -23.46 22.89 6.24
C LYS A 139 -23.47 23.66 4.92
N ASP A 140 -24.65 24.17 4.52
CA ASP A 140 -24.83 24.96 3.28
C ASP A 140 -24.21 26.36 3.35
N ASN A 141 -23.76 26.80 4.54
CA ASN A 141 -23.04 28.06 4.65
C ASN A 141 -21.63 27.89 4.07
N PRO A 142 -21.22 28.67 3.05
CA PRO A 142 -19.87 28.57 2.47
C PRO A 142 -18.75 28.79 3.51
N ASP A 143 -19.01 29.54 4.58
CA ASP A 143 -18.07 29.71 5.68
C ASP A 143 -17.85 28.46 6.53
N TYR A 144 -18.81 27.54 6.56
CA TYR A 144 -18.70 26.29 7.33
C TYR A 144 -17.56 25.44 6.79
N SER A 145 -17.59 25.14 5.49
CA SER A 145 -16.57 24.31 4.82
C SER A 145 -15.19 24.95 4.88
N ARG A 146 -15.11 26.28 4.70
CA ARG A 146 -13.86 27.04 4.83
C ARG A 146 -13.24 26.90 6.23
N LYS A 147 -14.05 27.06 7.28
CA LYS A 147 -13.58 26.92 8.68
C LYS A 147 -13.23 25.48 9.02
N LEU A 148 -14.03 24.51 8.57
CA LEU A 148 -13.77 23.09 8.83
C LEU A 148 -12.47 22.61 8.17
N HIS A 149 -12.18 23.08 6.95
CA HIS A 149 -10.94 22.74 6.23
C HIS A 149 -9.67 23.13 7.01
N GLN A 150 -9.72 24.21 7.80
CA GLN A 150 -8.60 24.65 8.62
C GLN A 150 -8.38 23.79 9.88
N VAL A 151 -9.38 23.02 10.30
CA VAL A 151 -9.33 22.24 11.56
C VAL A 151 -8.29 21.13 11.51
N ALA A 152 -8.30 20.30 10.46
CA ALA A 152 -7.42 19.13 10.38
C ALA A 152 -5.93 19.52 10.34
N PRO A 153 -5.48 20.53 9.55
CA PRO A 153 -4.10 21.01 9.60
C PRO A 153 -3.69 21.51 10.99
N LEU A 154 -4.54 22.30 11.66
CA LEU A 154 -4.26 22.82 13.00
C LEU A 154 -4.16 21.71 14.06
N MET A 155 -5.03 20.69 13.97
CA MET A 155 -4.94 19.51 14.85
C MET A 155 -3.66 18.73 14.59
N LYS A 156 -3.32 18.51 13.32
CA LYS A 156 -2.08 17.82 12.95
C LYS A 156 -0.85 18.55 13.48
N GLU A 157 -0.80 19.88 13.36
CA GLU A 157 0.28 20.70 13.91
C GLU A 157 0.43 20.48 15.42
N ARG A 158 -0.68 20.51 16.17
CA ARG A 158 -0.65 20.29 17.63
C ARG A 158 -0.22 18.89 18.04
N MET A 159 -0.50 17.87 17.23
CA MET A 159 -0.09 16.48 17.51
C MET A 159 1.40 16.23 17.23
N MET A 160 2.05 17.09 16.45
CA MET A 160 3.47 16.95 16.10
C MET A 160 4.40 17.72 17.05
N ARG A 161 3.85 18.63 17.86
CA ARG A 161 4.58 19.32 18.93
C ARG A 161 4.60 18.45 20.18
#